data_AF-A0A8J8H2F8-F1
#
_entry.id   AF-A0A8J8H2F8-F1
#
_cell.length_a   1.000
_cell.length_b   1.000
_cell.length_c   1.000
_cell.angle_alpha   90.00
_cell.angle_beta   90.00
_cell.angle_gamma   90.00
#
_symmetry.space_group_name_H-M   'P 1'
#
loop_
_entity.id
_entity.type
_entity.pdbx_description
1 polymer ?
#
loop_
_entity_poly.entity_id
_entity_poly.type
_entity_poly.pdbx_seq_one_letter_code
_entity_poly.pdbx_strand_id
1 'polypeptide(L)'
;MPSPPPTDSPMATPRPASRPAATRRFAGVSAVGLALTVAAGTGFALILLLVRAQWPPLEGLDHGVADGLNAVVSGSPGLQAVLRAITAMGSTLVLTCVVAVVAVGLLVRGRGRLAIYLVITGLGALIMGPALKVAVGRLRPVVEHTVALAPGNSFPSGHSLGSFTCYGALLLVFLPALTPRGRRIAFAVTAAVILLIGFSRVALGVHFVTDVLGGWLLAATWLAVTATAFESWRRQVGRPPSAPTSEGLEPEAARDVHPAPEDEHAGTGAGWRTGAGLGIAWVLVFGALMSVGELLVRDPDAGLLGDQSVPRWLAGHRTPVQDGLSEFASRIGSTPIIIAVSAAAVAWILAVTRHWRPALFVVVVMTGEITLFLAVVSLTDRPRPDVPRLDGHLPTSSYPSGHLAATICLYGALALLVLAGTRRWWRWVPVALAVLLPVIVAWGRLYRGMHHPTDIAASVLLAVAWLTAAYLFIRPAVVLAGVPEAPLRKAAHEIAHEIR
;
A
#
# COMPACT_ATOMS: atom_id res chain seq x y z
N MET A 1 50.67 -25.86 -67.18
CA MET A 1 49.27 -26.19 -66.80
C MET A 1 49.12 -25.94 -65.31
N PRO A 2 48.32 -24.95 -64.87
CA PRO A 2 48.01 -24.76 -63.46
C PRO A 2 46.80 -25.61 -63.06
N SER A 3 46.86 -26.21 -61.87
CA SER A 3 45.86 -27.05 -61.20
C SER A 3 44.51 -26.34 -60.93
N PRO A 4 43.38 -27.07 -60.86
CA PRO A 4 42.07 -26.48 -60.60
C PRO A 4 41.89 -26.11 -59.11
N PRO A 5 40.96 -25.19 -58.78
CA PRO A 5 40.72 -24.75 -57.41
C PRO A 5 39.99 -25.84 -56.59
N PRO A 6 40.13 -25.83 -55.25
CA PRO A 6 39.45 -26.79 -54.39
C PRO A 6 37.95 -26.51 -54.36
N THR A 7 37.18 -27.60 -54.43
CA THR A 7 35.73 -27.67 -54.41
C THR A 7 35.14 -27.21 -53.08
N ASP A 8 34.03 -26.50 -53.17
CA ASP A 8 33.19 -26.06 -52.05
C ASP A 8 32.86 -27.21 -51.09
N SER A 9 33.20 -27.01 -49.81
CA SER A 9 32.68 -27.83 -48.72
C SER A 9 31.17 -27.55 -48.55
N PRO A 10 30.30 -28.56 -48.50
CA PRO A 10 28.88 -28.32 -48.25
C PRO A 10 28.72 -27.73 -46.85
N MET A 11 28.07 -26.57 -46.77
CA MET A 11 27.66 -25.95 -45.51
C MET A 11 27.01 -27.00 -44.61
N ALA A 12 27.63 -27.26 -43.46
CA ALA A 12 27.02 -28.05 -42.40
C ALA A 12 25.69 -27.40 -42.02
N THR A 13 24.59 -28.08 -42.33
CA THR A 13 23.26 -27.70 -41.87
C THR A 13 23.27 -27.72 -40.32
N PRO A 14 22.71 -26.69 -39.64
CA PRO A 14 22.61 -26.72 -38.19
C PRO A 14 21.73 -27.92 -37.80
N ARG A 15 22.29 -28.89 -37.07
CA ARG A 15 21.51 -29.99 -36.50
C ARG A 15 20.38 -29.37 -35.64
N PRO A 16 19.10 -29.68 -35.91
CA PRO A 16 18.02 -29.18 -35.07
C PRO A 16 18.18 -29.79 -33.67
N ALA A 17 18.49 -28.94 -32.67
CA ALA A 17 18.48 -29.34 -31.27
C ALA A 17 17.13 -30.00 -30.93
N SER A 18 17.18 -31.13 -30.23
CA SER A 18 16.07 -32.04 -29.98
C SER A 18 14.87 -31.36 -29.28
N ARG A 19 13.92 -30.84 -30.07
CA ARG A 19 12.58 -30.38 -29.65
C ARG A 19 11.82 -31.33 -28.70
N PRO A 20 11.92 -32.68 -28.75
CA PRO A 20 11.11 -33.57 -27.91
C PRO A 20 11.37 -33.47 -26.40
N ALA A 21 12.61 -33.20 -25.98
CA ALA A 21 13.00 -33.18 -24.57
C ALA A 21 12.48 -31.92 -23.84
N ALA A 22 12.50 -30.77 -24.53
CA ALA A 22 11.97 -29.52 -24.01
C ALA A 22 10.44 -29.57 -23.83
N THR A 23 9.72 -30.17 -24.79
CA THR A 23 8.27 -30.32 -24.73
C THR A 23 7.82 -31.25 -23.59
N ARG A 24 8.55 -32.35 -23.34
CA ARG A 24 8.26 -33.27 -22.21
C ARG A 24 8.52 -32.62 -20.85
N ARG A 25 9.61 -31.86 -20.71
CA ARG A 25 9.94 -31.13 -19.47
C ARG A 25 8.91 -30.02 -19.17
N PHE A 26 8.44 -29.33 -20.20
CA PHE A 26 7.39 -28.30 -20.10
C PHE A 26 6.02 -28.88 -19.72
N ALA A 27 5.64 -30.02 -20.32
CA ALA A 27 4.41 -30.73 -19.97
C ALA A 27 4.44 -31.22 -18.52
N GLY A 28 5.58 -31.74 -18.05
CA GLY A 28 5.76 -32.17 -16.66
C GLY A 28 5.65 -31.01 -15.64
N VAL A 29 6.30 -29.88 -15.89
CA VAL A 29 6.24 -28.70 -15.00
C VAL A 29 4.83 -28.09 -14.97
N SER A 30 4.14 -28.07 -16.11
CA SER A 30 2.76 -27.57 -16.21
C SER A 30 1.75 -28.51 -15.51
N ALA A 31 1.96 -29.82 -15.57
CA ALA A 31 1.14 -30.81 -14.87
C ALA A 31 1.33 -30.74 -13.35
N VAL A 32 2.56 -30.56 -12.87
CA VAL A 32 2.85 -30.38 -11.42
C VAL A 32 2.21 -29.09 -10.91
N GLY A 33 2.33 -27.97 -11.66
CA GLY A 33 1.69 -26.71 -11.28
C GLY A 33 0.17 -26.80 -11.18
N LEU A 34 -0.46 -27.49 -12.14
CA LEU A 34 -1.90 -27.76 -12.10
C LEU A 34 -2.28 -28.65 -10.91
N ALA A 35 -1.55 -29.74 -10.68
CA ALA A 35 -1.79 -30.64 -9.56
C ALA A 35 -1.68 -29.93 -8.20
N LEU A 36 -0.68 -29.06 -8.02
CA LEU A 36 -0.52 -28.25 -6.81
C LEU A 36 -1.67 -27.25 -6.63
N THR A 37 -2.14 -26.64 -7.73
CA THR A 37 -3.28 -25.71 -7.69
C THR A 37 -4.56 -26.44 -7.30
N VAL A 38 -4.81 -27.60 -7.89
CA VAL A 38 -5.96 -28.46 -7.55
C VAL A 38 -5.85 -28.91 -6.10
N ALA A 39 -4.69 -29.38 -5.65
CA ALA A 39 -4.47 -29.79 -4.26
C ALA A 39 -4.71 -28.65 -3.26
N ALA A 40 -4.24 -27.42 -3.57
CA ALA A 40 -4.49 -26.25 -2.73
C ALA A 40 -5.99 -25.91 -2.66
N GLY A 41 -6.68 -25.94 -3.81
CA GLY A 41 -8.12 -25.69 -3.89
C GLY A 41 -8.96 -26.76 -3.16
N THR A 42 -8.60 -28.04 -3.31
CA THR A 42 -9.24 -29.16 -2.60
C THR A 42 -8.97 -29.08 -1.10
N GLY A 43 -7.74 -28.75 -0.69
CA GLY A 43 -7.41 -28.54 0.72
C GLY A 43 -8.21 -27.38 1.32
N PHE A 44 -8.35 -26.27 0.58
CA PHE A 44 -9.19 -25.15 0.99
C PHE A 44 -10.65 -25.58 1.17
N ALA A 45 -11.21 -26.30 0.19
CA ALA A 45 -12.58 -26.80 0.25
C ALA A 45 -12.79 -27.77 1.41
N LEU A 46 -11.83 -28.64 1.71
CA LEU A 46 -11.88 -29.56 2.84
C LEU A 46 -11.90 -28.80 4.17
N ILE A 47 -10.98 -27.85 4.39
CA ILE A 47 -10.98 -27.04 5.62
C ILE A 47 -12.28 -26.27 5.74
N LEU A 48 -12.74 -25.63 4.65
CA LEU A 48 -14.01 -24.92 4.63
C LEU A 48 -15.17 -25.83 5.06
N LEU A 49 -15.27 -27.04 4.51
CA LEU A 49 -16.31 -28.01 4.87
C LEU A 49 -16.21 -28.43 6.33
N LEU A 50 -15.01 -28.76 6.83
CA LEU A 50 -14.81 -29.17 8.21
C LEU A 50 -15.14 -28.06 9.21
N VAL A 51 -14.77 -26.82 8.89
CA VAL A 51 -15.11 -25.62 9.68
C VAL A 51 -16.62 -25.40 9.67
N ARG A 52 -17.28 -25.54 8.51
CA ARG A 52 -18.73 -25.36 8.43
C ARG A 52 -19.49 -26.51 9.12
N ALA A 53 -18.95 -27.72 9.08
CA ALA A 53 -19.52 -28.87 9.76
C ALA A 53 -19.27 -28.88 11.27
N GLN A 54 -18.50 -27.92 11.81
CA GLN A 54 -18.11 -27.84 13.22
C GLN A 54 -17.55 -29.17 13.73
N TRP A 55 -16.63 -29.77 12.96
CA TRP A 55 -16.10 -31.08 13.31
C TRP A 55 -15.32 -31.03 14.64
N PRO A 56 -15.76 -31.72 15.71
CA PRO A 56 -15.25 -31.49 17.07
C PRO A 56 -13.73 -31.64 17.25
N PRO A 57 -13.04 -32.59 16.60
CA PRO A 57 -11.59 -32.70 16.72
C PRO A 57 -10.84 -31.47 16.18
N LEU A 58 -11.33 -30.88 15.08
CA LEU A 58 -10.72 -29.68 14.50
C LEU A 58 -10.99 -28.44 15.38
N GLU A 59 -12.21 -28.34 15.90
CA GLU A 59 -12.60 -27.25 16.79
C GLU A 59 -11.83 -27.28 18.11
N GLY A 60 -11.64 -28.47 18.70
CA GLY A 60 -10.84 -28.65 19.91
C GLY A 60 -9.37 -28.27 19.70
N LEU A 61 -8.79 -28.63 18.55
CA LEU A 61 -7.42 -28.22 18.20
C LEU A 61 -7.33 -26.70 18.04
N ASP A 62 -8.27 -26.09 17.32
CA ASP A 62 -8.30 -24.65 17.07
C ASP A 62 -8.38 -23.84 18.37
N HIS A 63 -9.27 -24.22 19.29
CA HIS A 63 -9.39 -23.55 20.59
C HIS A 63 -8.17 -23.81 21.47
N GLY A 64 -7.71 -25.07 21.59
CA GLY A 64 -6.56 -25.41 22.43
C GLY A 64 -5.28 -24.70 22.02
N VAL A 65 -5.03 -24.55 20.71
CA VAL A 65 -3.87 -23.80 20.21
C VAL A 65 -4.04 -22.29 20.43
N ALA A 66 -5.24 -21.74 20.20
CA ALA A 66 -5.49 -20.32 20.41
C ALA A 66 -5.34 -19.92 21.88
N ASP A 67 -5.90 -20.70 22.80
CA ASP A 67 -5.83 -20.45 24.25
C ASP A 67 -4.40 -20.61 24.76
N GLY A 68 -3.71 -21.68 24.36
CA GLY A 68 -2.32 -21.93 24.76
C GLY A 68 -1.36 -20.82 24.32
N LEU A 69 -1.50 -20.32 23.08
CA LEU A 69 -0.68 -19.21 22.61
C LEU A 69 -1.08 -17.87 23.25
N ASN A 70 -2.38 -17.63 23.47
CA ASN A 70 -2.85 -16.41 24.11
C ASN A 70 -2.33 -16.30 25.55
N ALA A 71 -2.32 -17.40 26.31
CA ALA A 71 -1.79 -17.44 27.68
C ALA A 71 -0.30 -17.04 27.76
N VAL A 72 0.50 -17.42 26.77
CA VAL A 72 1.93 -17.05 26.71
C VAL A 72 2.11 -15.57 26.33
N VAL A 73 1.27 -15.05 25.44
CA VAL A 73 1.38 -13.69 24.90
C VAL A 73 0.79 -12.63 25.84
N SER A 74 -0.27 -12.96 26.56
CA SER A 74 -0.98 -12.02 27.44
C SER A 74 -0.10 -11.46 28.55
N GLY A 75 0.85 -12.25 29.07
CA GLY A 75 1.76 -11.85 30.14
C GLY A 75 2.94 -10.95 29.73
N SER A 76 3.16 -10.70 28.44
CA SER A 76 4.34 -9.94 27.97
C SER A 76 3.97 -8.78 27.03
N PRO A 77 3.93 -7.53 27.54
CA PRO A 77 3.66 -6.34 26.72
C PRO A 77 4.64 -6.17 25.55
N GLY A 78 5.92 -6.53 25.75
CA GLY A 78 6.93 -6.48 24.70
C GLY A 78 6.63 -7.46 23.56
N LEU A 79 6.22 -8.70 23.87
CA LEU A 79 5.83 -9.68 22.87
C LEU A 79 4.57 -9.24 22.11
N GLN A 80 3.60 -8.66 22.82
CA GLN A 80 2.41 -8.08 22.19
C GLN A 80 2.76 -6.96 21.20
N ALA A 81 3.68 -6.06 21.56
CA ALA A 81 4.13 -4.98 20.68
C ALA A 81 4.80 -5.52 19.41
N VAL A 82 5.68 -6.53 19.55
CA VAL A 82 6.34 -7.19 18.41
C VAL A 82 5.32 -7.88 17.51
N LEU A 83 4.39 -8.66 18.07
CA LEU A 83 3.36 -9.35 17.28
C LEU A 83 2.41 -8.36 16.58
N ARG A 84 2.07 -7.24 17.24
CA ARG A 84 1.29 -6.14 16.64
C ARG A 84 2.04 -5.48 15.48
N ALA A 85 3.34 -5.25 15.61
CA ALA A 85 4.17 -4.72 14.54
C ALA A 85 4.26 -5.70 13.35
N ILE A 86 4.45 -6.99 13.62
CA ILE A 86 4.48 -8.04 12.59
C ILE A 86 3.14 -8.10 11.84
N THR A 87 2.02 -8.16 12.56
CA THR A 87 0.71 -8.23 11.90
C THR A 87 0.36 -6.95 11.15
N ALA A 88 0.91 -5.78 11.51
CA ALA A 88 0.63 -4.52 10.81
C ALA A 88 1.05 -4.59 9.33
N MET A 89 2.13 -5.31 9.01
CA MET A 89 2.58 -5.55 7.63
C MET A 89 1.53 -6.29 6.80
N GLY A 90 0.75 -7.18 7.43
CA GLY A 90 -0.34 -7.92 6.79
C GLY A 90 -1.68 -7.18 6.74
N SER A 91 -1.73 -5.92 7.19
CA SER A 91 -2.98 -5.15 7.20
C SER A 91 -3.41 -4.80 5.77
N THR A 92 -4.73 -4.82 5.52
CA THR A 92 -5.29 -4.47 4.20
C THR A 92 -4.80 -3.11 3.71
N LEU A 93 -4.65 -2.15 4.62
CA LEU A 93 -4.10 -0.84 4.36
C LEU A 93 -2.67 -0.93 3.78
N VAL A 94 -1.75 -1.53 4.52
CA VAL A 94 -0.34 -1.65 4.11
C VAL A 94 -0.22 -2.39 2.79
N LEU A 95 -0.92 -3.53 2.64
CA LEU A 95 -0.84 -4.34 1.44
C LEU A 95 -1.39 -3.62 0.20
N THR A 96 -2.50 -2.88 0.35
CA THR A 96 -3.07 -2.08 -0.75
C THR A 96 -2.11 -0.97 -1.18
N CYS A 97 -1.49 -0.27 -0.22
CA CYS A 97 -0.47 0.74 -0.49
C CYS A 97 0.75 0.14 -1.22
N VAL A 98 1.24 -1.01 -0.77
CA VAL A 98 2.38 -1.70 -1.40
C VAL A 98 2.03 -2.10 -2.85
N VAL A 99 0.87 -2.74 -3.07
CA VAL A 99 0.42 -3.11 -4.42
C VAL A 99 0.27 -1.87 -5.30
N ALA A 100 -0.34 -0.80 -4.78
CA ALA A 100 -0.51 0.45 -5.52
C ALA A 100 0.84 1.04 -5.94
N VAL A 101 1.78 1.19 -4.99
CA VAL A 101 3.11 1.75 -5.25
C VAL A 101 3.89 0.91 -6.27
N VAL A 102 3.85 -0.43 -6.15
CA VAL A 102 4.56 -1.30 -7.09
C VAL A 102 3.89 -1.31 -8.47
N ALA A 103 2.56 -1.38 -8.55
CA ALA A 103 1.82 -1.33 -9.81
C ALA A 103 2.10 0.00 -10.54
N VAL A 104 2.09 1.10 -9.80
CA VAL A 104 2.53 2.42 -10.25
C VAL A 104 3.96 2.37 -10.79
N GLY A 105 4.91 1.84 -10.03
CA GLY A 105 6.31 1.74 -10.44
C GLY A 105 6.49 0.93 -11.72
N LEU A 106 5.72 -0.15 -11.89
CA LEU A 106 5.70 -0.95 -13.11
C LEU A 106 5.10 -0.17 -14.29
N LEU A 107 4.04 0.60 -14.08
CA LEU A 107 3.49 1.50 -15.12
C LEU A 107 4.51 2.54 -15.57
N VAL A 108 5.28 3.14 -14.64
CA VAL A 108 6.39 4.07 -14.98
C VAL A 108 7.40 3.40 -15.89
N ARG A 109 7.76 2.16 -15.59
CA ARG A 109 8.74 1.39 -16.37
C ARG A 109 8.17 0.82 -17.67
N GLY A 110 6.97 1.25 -18.07
CA GLY A 110 6.29 0.77 -19.29
C GLY A 110 5.77 -0.67 -19.18
N ARG A 111 5.70 -1.24 -17.97
CA ARG A 111 5.34 -2.64 -17.71
C ARG A 111 3.88 -2.79 -17.29
N GLY A 112 2.98 -2.22 -18.10
CA GLY A 112 1.55 -2.18 -17.80
C GLY A 112 0.90 -3.55 -17.60
N ARG A 113 1.42 -4.61 -18.25
CA ARG A 113 0.92 -5.97 -18.07
C ARG A 113 1.16 -6.50 -16.65
N LEU A 114 2.37 -6.34 -16.12
CA LEU A 114 2.71 -6.74 -14.75
C LEU A 114 1.92 -5.90 -13.72
N ALA A 115 1.67 -4.62 -14.02
CA ALA A 115 0.82 -3.77 -13.19
C ALA A 115 -0.64 -4.26 -13.17
N ILE A 116 -1.21 -4.59 -14.34
CA ILE A 116 -2.56 -5.16 -14.46
C ILE A 116 -2.64 -6.49 -13.68
N TYR A 117 -1.63 -7.35 -13.82
CA TYR A 117 -1.56 -8.60 -13.05
C TYR A 117 -1.61 -8.37 -11.54
N LEU A 118 -0.79 -7.45 -11.02
CA LEU A 118 -0.77 -7.12 -9.59
C LEU A 118 -2.11 -6.57 -9.10
N VAL A 119 -2.71 -5.66 -9.87
CA VAL A 119 -4.00 -5.04 -9.51
C VAL A 119 -5.12 -6.09 -9.50
N ILE A 120 -5.25 -6.91 -10.55
CA ILE A 120 -6.28 -7.96 -10.62
C ILE A 120 -6.08 -8.98 -9.49
N THR A 121 -4.83 -9.41 -9.27
CA THR A 121 -4.51 -10.38 -8.23
C THR A 121 -4.83 -9.84 -6.83
N GLY A 122 -4.49 -8.58 -6.55
CA GLY A 122 -4.82 -7.91 -5.29
C GLY A 122 -6.32 -7.68 -5.09
N LEU A 123 -7.04 -7.25 -6.14
CA LEU A 123 -8.49 -7.06 -6.10
C LEU A 123 -9.23 -8.37 -5.77
N GLY A 124 -8.75 -9.51 -6.28
CA GLY A 124 -9.32 -10.81 -5.94
C GLY A 124 -9.32 -11.09 -4.45
N ALA A 125 -8.20 -10.81 -3.75
CA ALA A 125 -8.13 -10.98 -2.30
C ALA A 125 -9.07 -10.02 -1.54
N LEU A 126 -9.22 -8.78 -2.03
CA LEU A 126 -10.14 -7.78 -1.47
C LEU A 126 -11.61 -8.16 -1.62
N ILE A 127 -11.97 -8.93 -2.66
CA ILE A 127 -13.33 -9.39 -2.91
C ILE A 127 -13.62 -10.70 -2.20
N MET A 128 -12.76 -11.72 -2.37
CA MET A 128 -12.97 -13.05 -1.82
C MET A 128 -13.00 -13.05 -0.29
N GLY A 129 -12.11 -12.29 0.37
CA GLY A 129 -12.04 -12.26 1.84
C GLY A 129 -13.37 -11.88 2.51
N PRO A 130 -13.94 -10.70 2.22
CA PRO A 130 -15.24 -10.29 2.73
C PRO A 130 -16.39 -11.22 2.30
N ALA A 131 -16.40 -11.65 1.04
CA ALA A 131 -17.46 -12.52 0.52
C ALA A 131 -17.54 -13.86 1.28
N LEU A 132 -16.40 -14.52 1.49
CA LEU A 132 -16.36 -15.76 2.25
C LEU A 132 -16.66 -15.56 3.73
N LYS A 133 -16.23 -14.43 4.32
CA LYS A 133 -16.57 -14.12 5.70
C LYS A 133 -18.08 -14.07 5.90
N VAL A 134 -18.81 -13.41 5.01
CA VAL A 134 -20.28 -13.33 5.07
C VAL A 134 -20.91 -14.71 4.84
N ALA A 135 -20.40 -15.49 3.87
CA ALA A 135 -20.95 -16.81 3.54
C ALA A 135 -20.75 -17.85 4.66
N VAL A 136 -19.62 -17.82 5.36
CA VAL A 136 -19.29 -18.82 6.39
C VAL A 136 -19.86 -18.44 7.75
N GLY A 137 -19.85 -17.15 8.13
CA GLY A 137 -20.44 -16.71 9.39
C GLY A 137 -19.72 -17.19 10.66
N ARG A 138 -18.45 -17.64 10.55
CA ARG A 138 -17.71 -18.20 11.70
C ARG A 138 -17.38 -17.12 12.73
N LEU A 139 -17.71 -17.40 14.00
CA LEU A 139 -17.36 -16.56 15.14
C LEU A 139 -15.85 -16.58 15.42
N ARG A 140 -15.34 -15.52 16.05
CA ARG A 140 -13.92 -15.40 16.45
C ARG A 140 -13.63 -16.18 17.73
N PRO A 141 -12.35 -16.54 17.97
CA PRO A 141 -11.95 -17.10 19.25
C PRO A 141 -12.35 -16.17 20.41
N VAL A 142 -12.92 -16.75 21.46
CA VAL A 142 -13.15 -16.06 22.74
C VAL A 142 -12.05 -16.54 23.68
N VAL A 143 -10.99 -15.74 23.80
CA VAL A 143 -9.83 -16.03 24.65
C VAL A 143 -9.95 -15.31 25.99
N GLU A 144 -9.35 -15.88 27.04
CA GLU A 144 -9.43 -15.39 28.42
C GLU A 144 -8.92 -13.94 28.57
N HIS A 145 -7.88 -13.57 27.82
CA HIS A 145 -7.36 -12.20 27.77
C HIS A 145 -7.44 -11.62 26.36
N THR A 146 -8.34 -10.65 26.17
CA THR A 146 -8.53 -9.97 24.88
C THR A 146 -7.35 -9.03 24.58
N VAL A 147 -6.37 -9.52 23.82
CA VAL A 147 -5.15 -8.75 23.46
C VAL A 147 -5.35 -7.87 22.22
N ALA A 148 -6.30 -8.20 21.34
CA ALA A 148 -6.65 -7.40 20.17
C ALA A 148 -8.12 -7.60 19.75
N LEU A 149 -8.79 -6.50 19.41
CA LEU A 149 -10.16 -6.51 18.88
C LEU A 149 -10.12 -6.43 17.35
N ALA A 150 -10.86 -7.30 16.68
CA ALA A 150 -10.99 -7.27 15.23
C ALA A 150 -12.46 -7.45 14.84
N PRO A 151 -13.05 -6.53 14.04
CA PRO A 151 -14.47 -6.62 13.67
C PRO A 151 -14.74 -7.75 12.65
N GLY A 152 -15.97 -8.25 12.65
CA GLY A 152 -16.50 -9.23 11.68
C GLY A 152 -16.04 -10.68 11.88
N ASN A 153 -16.44 -11.55 10.94
CA ASN A 153 -16.23 -13.01 11.02
C ASN A 153 -14.76 -13.43 10.90
N SER A 154 -14.45 -14.63 11.41
CA SER A 154 -13.08 -15.15 11.56
C SER A 154 -12.52 -15.80 10.30
N PHE A 155 -13.31 -16.65 9.63
CA PHE A 155 -12.86 -17.43 8.47
C PHE A 155 -13.19 -16.77 7.11
N PRO A 156 -12.24 -16.72 6.16
CA PRO A 156 -10.80 -16.95 6.31
C PRO A 156 -10.09 -15.72 6.91
N SER A 157 -8.85 -15.91 7.37
CA SER A 157 -8.01 -14.83 7.88
C SER A 157 -7.61 -13.86 6.76
N GLY A 158 -8.14 -12.63 6.80
CA GLY A 158 -7.86 -11.60 5.78
C GLY A 158 -6.39 -11.16 5.72
N HIS A 159 -5.70 -11.11 6.86
CA HIS A 159 -4.25 -10.81 6.89
C HIS A 159 -3.44 -11.93 6.24
N SER A 160 -3.84 -13.19 6.44
CA SER A 160 -3.15 -14.35 5.86
C SER A 160 -3.39 -14.45 4.35
N LEU A 161 -4.65 -14.30 3.92
CA LEU A 161 -5.03 -14.25 2.51
C LEU A 161 -4.34 -13.09 1.78
N GLY A 162 -4.41 -11.88 2.36
CA GLY A 162 -3.85 -10.68 1.77
C GLY A 162 -2.32 -10.72 1.68
N SER A 163 -1.64 -11.07 2.77
CA SER A 163 -0.16 -11.09 2.81
C SER A 163 0.41 -12.13 1.85
N PHE A 164 -0.15 -13.34 1.83
CA PHE A 164 0.28 -14.37 0.87
C PHE A 164 0.05 -13.91 -0.57
N THR A 165 -1.14 -13.39 -0.89
CA THR A 165 -1.46 -12.91 -2.23
C THR A 165 -0.53 -11.78 -2.67
N CYS A 166 -0.32 -10.78 -1.81
CA CYS A 166 0.51 -9.62 -2.10
C CYS A 166 1.99 -9.99 -2.23
N TYR A 167 2.60 -10.55 -1.18
CA TYR A 167 4.03 -10.86 -1.19
C TYR A 167 4.37 -11.97 -2.18
N GLY A 168 3.48 -12.94 -2.38
CA GLY A 168 3.61 -13.95 -3.43
C GLY A 168 3.57 -13.35 -4.84
N ALA A 169 2.65 -12.44 -5.12
CA ALA A 169 2.57 -11.76 -6.42
C ALA A 169 3.79 -10.87 -6.67
N LEU A 170 4.27 -10.13 -5.66
CA LEU A 170 5.50 -9.34 -5.76
C LEU A 170 6.71 -10.23 -6.02
N LEU A 171 6.82 -11.36 -5.31
CA LEU A 171 7.88 -12.33 -5.54
C LEU A 171 7.89 -12.79 -6.99
N LEU A 172 6.73 -13.17 -7.55
CA LEU A 172 6.61 -13.60 -8.95
C LEU A 172 6.99 -12.50 -9.95
N VAL A 173 6.65 -11.24 -9.67
CA VAL A 173 6.99 -10.09 -10.51
C VAL A 173 8.49 -9.78 -10.51
N PHE A 174 9.14 -9.87 -9.34
CA PHE A 174 10.54 -9.46 -9.19
C PHE A 174 11.54 -10.62 -9.32
N LEU A 175 11.09 -11.88 -9.27
CA LEU A 175 11.94 -13.07 -9.45
C LEU A 175 12.85 -13.02 -10.69
N PRO A 176 12.41 -12.50 -11.86
CA PRO A 176 13.26 -12.42 -13.05
C PRO A 176 14.52 -11.59 -12.84
N ALA A 177 14.42 -10.51 -12.05
CA ALA A 177 15.50 -9.55 -11.83
C ALA A 177 16.56 -10.04 -10.82
N LEU A 178 16.33 -11.19 -10.18
CA LEU A 178 17.20 -11.70 -9.12
C LEU A 178 18.16 -12.77 -9.63
N THR A 179 19.39 -12.74 -9.09
CA THR A 179 20.39 -13.82 -9.25
C THR A 179 19.89 -15.13 -8.63
N PRO A 180 20.44 -16.31 -9.00
CA PRO A 180 20.00 -17.59 -8.43
C PRO A 180 20.07 -17.66 -6.90
N ARG A 181 21.10 -17.03 -6.28
CA ARG A 181 21.19 -16.89 -4.82
C ARG A 181 20.13 -15.93 -4.29
N GLY A 182 19.96 -14.77 -4.95
CA GLY A 182 18.92 -13.80 -4.62
C GLY A 182 17.51 -14.38 -4.65
N ARG A 183 17.20 -15.25 -5.62
CA ARG A 183 15.90 -15.95 -5.71
C ARG A 183 15.64 -16.81 -4.47
N ARG A 184 16.63 -17.61 -4.03
CA ARG A 184 16.48 -18.45 -2.82
C ARG A 184 16.23 -17.60 -1.57
N ILE A 185 16.97 -16.50 -1.43
CA ILE A 185 16.78 -15.56 -0.33
C ILE A 185 15.40 -14.92 -0.40
N ALA A 186 14.95 -14.47 -1.57
CA ALA A 186 13.62 -13.88 -1.74
C ALA A 186 12.51 -14.87 -1.38
N PHE A 187 12.60 -16.12 -1.82
CA PHE A 187 11.67 -17.18 -1.39
C PHE A 187 11.65 -17.36 0.12
N ALA A 188 12.83 -17.46 0.76
CA ALA A 188 12.94 -17.66 2.20
C ALA A 188 12.36 -16.47 2.99
N VAL A 189 12.67 -15.24 2.58
CA VAL A 189 12.15 -14.02 3.22
C VAL A 189 10.64 -13.89 3.03
N THR A 190 10.13 -14.09 1.81
CA THR A 190 8.68 -14.05 1.55
C THR A 190 7.94 -15.11 2.36
N ALA A 191 8.45 -16.34 2.41
CA ALA A 191 7.87 -17.40 3.22
C ALA A 191 7.89 -17.05 4.72
N ALA A 192 9.03 -16.55 5.23
CA ALA A 192 9.15 -16.15 6.63
C ALA A 192 8.15 -15.04 7.00
N VAL A 193 7.99 -14.01 6.17
CA VAL A 193 7.03 -12.92 6.41
C VAL A 193 5.59 -13.44 6.44
N ILE A 194 5.20 -14.28 5.48
CA ILE A 194 3.86 -14.88 5.43
C ILE A 194 3.58 -15.74 6.67
N LEU A 195 4.55 -16.57 7.06
CA LEU A 195 4.44 -17.45 8.23
C LEU A 195 4.34 -16.63 9.53
N LEU A 196 5.19 -15.61 9.69
CA LEU A 196 5.18 -14.74 10.87
C LEU A 196 3.87 -13.95 10.99
N ILE A 197 3.35 -13.43 9.88
CA ILE A 197 2.04 -12.75 9.87
C ILE A 197 0.94 -13.73 10.28
N GLY A 198 0.87 -14.92 9.67
CA GLY A 198 -0.13 -15.92 10.04
C GLY A 198 -0.04 -16.33 11.51
N PHE A 199 1.17 -16.61 12.01
CA PHE A 199 1.44 -16.93 13.41
C PHE A 199 0.96 -15.81 14.34
N SER A 200 1.27 -14.55 14.02
CA SER A 200 0.84 -13.41 14.84
C SER A 200 -0.69 -13.32 15.00
N ARG A 201 -1.47 -13.78 14.01
CA ARG A 201 -2.94 -13.77 14.10
C ARG A 201 -3.49 -14.79 15.09
N VAL A 202 -2.85 -15.96 15.17
CA VAL A 202 -3.22 -17.00 16.14
C VAL A 202 -2.72 -16.61 17.52
N ALA A 203 -1.47 -16.16 17.62
CA ALA A 203 -0.84 -15.75 18.88
C ALA A 203 -1.54 -14.57 19.57
N LEU A 204 -2.10 -13.62 18.79
CA LEU A 204 -2.90 -12.51 19.32
C LEU A 204 -4.34 -12.92 19.68
N GLY A 205 -4.74 -14.18 19.48
CA GLY A 205 -6.07 -14.69 19.82
C GLY A 205 -7.21 -14.19 18.92
N VAL A 206 -6.91 -13.68 17.72
CA VAL A 206 -7.90 -13.05 16.84
C VAL A 206 -8.40 -13.96 15.71
N HIS A 207 -7.71 -15.08 15.47
CA HIS A 207 -8.03 -16.07 14.45
C HIS A 207 -7.60 -17.47 14.90
N PHE A 208 -8.32 -18.47 14.40
CA PHE A 208 -7.95 -19.88 14.57
C PHE A 208 -6.85 -20.30 13.58
N VAL A 209 -6.18 -21.42 13.84
CA VAL A 209 -5.15 -21.99 12.95
C VAL A 209 -5.76 -22.29 11.58
N THR A 210 -6.96 -22.87 11.56
CA THR A 210 -7.68 -23.16 10.31
C THR A 210 -8.07 -21.91 9.53
N ASP A 211 -8.32 -20.76 10.17
CA ASP A 211 -8.57 -19.50 9.45
C ASP A 211 -7.34 -19.04 8.66
N VAL A 212 -6.15 -19.23 9.25
CA VAL A 212 -4.85 -18.89 8.65
C VAL A 212 -4.54 -19.85 7.50
N LEU A 213 -4.66 -21.17 7.75
CA LEU A 213 -4.45 -22.20 6.73
C LEU A 213 -5.42 -22.05 5.56
N GLY A 214 -6.70 -21.82 5.83
CA GLY A 214 -7.71 -21.54 4.80
C GLY A 214 -7.38 -20.29 4.00
N GLY A 215 -6.92 -19.22 4.66
CA GLY A 215 -6.44 -18.02 3.97
C GLY A 215 -5.25 -18.28 3.05
N TRP A 216 -4.26 -19.07 3.49
CA TRP A 216 -3.10 -19.43 2.67
C TRP A 216 -3.43 -20.34 1.49
N LEU A 217 -4.28 -21.35 1.67
CA LEU A 217 -4.69 -22.26 0.60
C LEU A 217 -5.51 -21.53 -0.48
N LEU A 218 -6.42 -20.63 -0.05
CA LEU A 218 -7.17 -19.78 -0.97
C LEU A 218 -6.25 -18.83 -1.73
N ALA A 219 -5.30 -18.18 -1.04
CA ALA A 219 -4.32 -17.30 -1.66
C ALA A 219 -3.44 -18.04 -2.68
N ALA A 220 -2.95 -19.23 -2.33
CA ALA A 220 -2.12 -20.05 -3.22
C ALA A 220 -2.88 -20.46 -4.48
N THR A 221 -4.14 -20.88 -4.33
CA THR A 221 -5.02 -21.24 -5.45
C THR A 221 -5.25 -20.02 -6.36
N TRP A 222 -5.61 -18.88 -5.77
CA TRP A 222 -5.87 -17.66 -6.52
C TRP A 222 -4.62 -17.16 -7.26
N LEU A 223 -3.47 -17.13 -6.58
CA LEU A 223 -2.20 -16.70 -7.16
C LEU A 223 -1.79 -17.59 -8.35
N ALA A 224 -2.01 -18.91 -8.25
CA ALA A 224 -1.75 -19.84 -9.34
C ALA A 224 -2.71 -19.63 -10.52
N VAL A 225 -4.01 -19.42 -10.25
CA VAL A 225 -5.01 -19.10 -11.28
C VAL A 225 -4.67 -17.79 -11.99
N THR A 226 -4.33 -16.72 -11.27
CA THR A 226 -3.99 -15.45 -11.91
C THR A 226 -2.66 -15.52 -12.66
N ALA A 227 -1.66 -16.25 -12.16
CA ALA A 227 -0.38 -16.43 -12.85
C ALA A 227 -0.56 -17.24 -14.15
N THR A 228 -1.37 -18.31 -14.13
CA THR A 228 -1.68 -19.10 -15.34
C THR A 228 -2.52 -18.30 -16.34
N ALA A 229 -3.51 -17.53 -15.87
CA ALA A 229 -4.27 -16.62 -16.72
C ALA A 229 -3.38 -15.56 -17.37
N PHE A 230 -2.46 -14.96 -16.61
CA PHE A 230 -1.49 -14.02 -17.15
C PHE A 230 -0.59 -14.65 -18.22
N GLU A 231 -0.10 -15.85 -17.99
CA GLU A 231 0.73 -16.57 -18.95
C GLU A 231 -0.07 -16.95 -20.22
N SER A 232 -1.34 -17.32 -20.08
CA SER A 232 -2.23 -17.55 -21.22
C SER A 232 -2.43 -16.28 -22.06
N TRP A 233 -2.60 -15.13 -21.40
CA TRP A 233 -2.68 -13.82 -22.06
C TRP A 233 -1.38 -13.46 -22.78
N ARG A 234 -0.22 -13.74 -22.18
CA ARG A 234 1.09 -13.54 -22.85
C ARG A 234 1.18 -14.31 -24.16
N ARG A 235 0.72 -15.57 -24.17
CA ARG A 235 0.72 -16.43 -25.38
C ARG A 235 -0.21 -15.89 -26.46
N GLN A 236 -1.40 -15.41 -26.10
CA GLN A 236 -2.35 -14.82 -27.05
C GLN A 236 -1.79 -13.58 -27.74
N VAL A 237 -0.96 -12.79 -27.03
CA VAL A 237 -0.27 -11.61 -27.58
C VAL A 237 1.08 -12.00 -28.25
N GLY A 238 1.29 -13.28 -28.56
CA GLY A 238 2.45 -13.77 -29.31
C GLY A 238 3.78 -13.76 -28.56
N ARG A 239 3.78 -13.65 -27.21
CA ARG A 239 5.01 -13.68 -26.41
C ARG A 239 5.42 -15.12 -26.04
N PRO A 240 6.74 -15.42 -25.99
CA PRO A 240 7.22 -16.75 -25.66
C PRO A 240 6.87 -17.12 -24.21
N PRO A 241 6.62 -18.41 -23.92
CA PRO A 241 6.25 -18.84 -22.59
C PRO A 241 7.33 -18.50 -21.55
N SER A 242 6.92 -18.05 -20.37
CA SER A 242 7.83 -18.04 -19.21
C SER A 242 8.04 -19.50 -18.79
N ALA A 243 9.27 -20.01 -18.88
CA ALA A 243 9.56 -21.39 -18.54
C ALA A 243 10.91 -21.49 -17.81
N PRO A 244 10.96 -22.00 -16.55
CA PRO A 244 9.86 -22.35 -15.62
C PRO A 244 9.37 -21.15 -14.78
N THR A 245 8.27 -21.28 -14.01
CA THR A 245 7.78 -20.29 -13.02
C THR A 245 8.83 -19.85 -11.99
N SER A 246 9.90 -20.64 -11.82
CA SER A 246 11.11 -20.26 -11.06
C SER A 246 11.87 -19.06 -11.65
N GLU A 247 11.52 -18.64 -12.86
CA GLU A 247 12.04 -17.44 -13.51
C GLU A 247 11.16 -16.22 -13.30
N GLY A 248 9.94 -16.39 -12.77
CA GLY A 248 8.97 -15.33 -12.53
C GLY A 248 8.13 -14.96 -13.75
N LEU A 249 7.38 -13.87 -13.61
CA LEU A 249 6.50 -13.35 -14.65
C LEU A 249 7.27 -12.40 -15.57
N GLU A 250 7.13 -12.59 -16.89
CA GLU A 250 7.90 -11.87 -17.92
C GLU A 250 9.42 -11.92 -17.73
N PRO A 251 10.11 -13.06 -17.89
CA PRO A 251 11.56 -13.15 -17.74
C PRO A 251 12.36 -12.18 -18.62
N GLU A 252 11.85 -11.85 -19.80
CA GLU A 252 12.42 -10.85 -20.70
C GLU A 252 12.55 -9.46 -20.05
N ALA A 253 11.73 -9.20 -19.03
CA ALA A 253 11.76 -7.98 -18.23
C ALA A 253 13.10 -7.71 -17.56
N ALA A 254 13.81 -8.77 -17.18
CA ALA A 254 15.00 -8.70 -16.33
C ALA A 254 16.13 -7.92 -17.00
N ARG A 255 16.20 -7.94 -18.33
CA ARG A 255 17.24 -7.26 -19.11
C ARG A 255 17.16 -5.73 -19.01
N ASP A 256 16.01 -5.17 -18.64
CA ASP A 256 15.84 -3.72 -18.51
C ASP A 256 15.95 -3.25 -17.05
N VAL A 257 16.16 -4.16 -16.09
CA VAL A 257 16.36 -3.83 -14.67
C VAL A 257 17.85 -3.86 -14.38
N HIS A 258 18.57 -2.86 -14.87
CA HIS A 258 19.95 -2.62 -14.44
C HIS A 258 19.96 -1.80 -13.14
N PRO A 259 20.84 -2.11 -12.17
CA PRO A 259 21.23 -1.13 -11.16
C PRO A 259 21.66 0.16 -11.86
N ALA A 260 21.26 1.32 -11.34
CA ALA A 260 21.67 2.60 -11.91
C ALA A 260 23.21 2.62 -12.04
N PRO A 261 23.78 3.00 -13.20
CA PRO A 261 25.22 2.98 -13.42
C PRO A 261 25.94 3.84 -12.38
N GLU A 262 27.12 3.40 -11.95
CA GLU A 262 27.90 4.05 -10.90
C GLU A 262 28.30 5.50 -11.25
N ASP A 263 28.25 5.90 -12.52
CA ASP A 263 28.56 7.26 -12.96
C ASP A 263 27.45 8.29 -12.65
N GLU A 264 26.23 7.87 -12.30
CA GLU A 264 25.19 8.76 -11.77
C GLU A 264 25.44 9.17 -10.30
N HIS A 265 26.51 8.69 -9.66
CA HIS A 265 26.89 9.16 -8.34
C HIS A 265 27.30 10.63 -8.30
N ALA A 266 27.63 11.26 -9.44
CA ALA A 266 27.82 12.72 -9.52
C ALA A 266 26.52 13.53 -9.27
N GLY A 267 25.34 12.90 -9.37
CA GLY A 267 24.03 13.49 -9.04
C GLY A 267 23.52 13.22 -7.61
N THR A 268 24.18 12.34 -6.86
CA THR A 268 23.73 11.89 -5.51
C THR A 268 23.74 13.00 -4.46
N GLY A 269 24.55 14.04 -4.65
CA GLY A 269 24.55 15.22 -3.77
C GLY A 269 23.21 15.97 -3.78
N ALA A 270 22.46 15.95 -4.89
CA ALA A 270 21.14 16.58 -4.96
C ALA A 270 20.05 15.72 -4.28
N GLY A 271 20.08 14.40 -4.50
CA GLY A 271 19.11 13.47 -3.89
C GLY A 271 19.21 13.39 -2.37
N TRP A 272 20.43 13.31 -1.83
CA TRP A 272 20.66 13.35 -0.38
C TRP A 272 20.21 14.68 0.23
N ARG A 273 20.47 15.83 -0.43
CA ARG A 273 20.00 17.14 0.05
C ARG A 273 18.48 17.26 0.04
N THR A 274 17.81 16.73 -0.98
CA THR A 274 16.34 16.63 -1.02
C THR A 274 15.82 15.73 0.11
N GLY A 275 16.42 14.56 0.31
CA GLY A 275 16.04 13.63 1.39
C GLY A 275 16.25 14.23 2.78
N ALA A 276 17.41 14.84 3.03
CA ALA A 276 17.73 15.53 4.27
C ALA A 276 16.81 16.74 4.51
N GLY A 277 16.51 17.52 3.47
CA GLY A 277 15.58 18.64 3.55
C GLY A 277 14.15 18.21 3.89
N LEU A 278 13.66 17.13 3.28
CA LEU A 278 12.38 16.52 3.63
C LEU A 278 12.39 15.97 5.06
N GLY A 279 13.49 15.34 5.50
CA GLY A 279 13.64 14.84 6.87
C GLY A 279 13.62 15.97 7.91
N ILE A 280 14.34 17.06 7.67
CA ILE A 280 14.32 18.25 8.53
C ILE A 280 12.93 18.85 8.57
N ALA A 281 12.27 19.02 7.41
CA ALA A 281 10.91 19.53 7.34
C ALA A 281 9.93 18.65 8.13
N TRP A 282 10.05 17.33 8.01
CA TRP A 282 9.24 16.38 8.78
C TRP A 282 9.44 16.59 10.28
N VAL A 283 10.68 16.69 10.76
CA VAL A 283 11.00 16.92 12.19
C VAL A 283 10.45 18.25 12.68
N LEU A 284 10.55 19.32 11.88
CA LEU A 284 10.03 20.64 12.25
C LEU A 284 8.50 20.65 12.32
N VAL A 285 7.82 20.05 11.33
CA VAL A 285 6.36 19.93 11.33
C VAL A 285 5.89 19.09 12.51
N PHE A 286 6.54 17.95 12.74
CA PHE A 286 6.28 17.09 13.89
C PHE A 286 6.46 17.84 15.22
N GLY A 287 7.58 18.54 15.41
CA GLY A 287 7.85 19.31 16.62
C GLY A 287 6.84 20.43 16.86
N ALA A 288 6.43 21.13 15.80
CA ALA A 288 5.38 22.15 15.90
C ALA A 288 4.03 21.56 16.31
N LEU A 289 3.63 20.44 15.71
CA LEU A 289 2.39 19.74 16.05
C LEU A 289 2.42 19.18 17.48
N MET A 290 3.54 18.61 17.91
CA MET A 290 3.69 18.12 19.29
C MET A 290 3.63 19.26 20.30
N SER A 291 4.26 20.41 20.00
CA SER A 291 4.23 21.59 20.88
C SER A 291 2.80 22.12 21.08
N VAL A 292 2.02 22.19 19.99
CA VAL A 292 0.61 22.58 20.05
C VAL A 292 -0.23 21.50 20.73
N GLY A 293 0.00 20.23 20.41
CA GLY A 293 -0.70 19.08 21.01
C GLY A 293 -0.53 19.03 22.54
N GLU A 294 0.70 19.15 23.03
CA GLU A 294 1.01 19.21 24.46
C GLU A 294 0.31 20.38 25.16
N LEU A 295 0.31 21.57 24.54
CA LEU A 295 -0.40 22.73 25.08
C LEU A 295 -1.90 22.44 25.22
N LEU A 296 -2.51 21.85 24.19
CA LEU A 296 -3.93 21.52 24.16
C LEU A 296 -4.31 20.39 25.14
N VAL A 297 -3.39 19.47 25.43
CA VAL A 297 -3.60 18.39 26.41
C VAL A 297 -3.47 18.93 27.85
N ARG A 298 -2.54 19.85 28.11
CA ARG A 298 -2.32 20.42 29.44
C ARG A 298 -3.42 21.40 29.86
N ASP A 299 -3.97 22.15 28.92
CA ASP A 299 -5.03 23.12 29.18
C ASP A 299 -6.26 22.86 28.27
N PRO A 300 -7.07 21.83 28.58
CA PRO A 300 -8.25 21.48 27.80
C PRO A 300 -9.39 22.52 27.90
N ASP A 301 -9.32 23.43 28.89
CA ASP A 301 -10.31 24.48 29.13
C ASP A 301 -9.89 25.86 28.60
N ALA A 302 -8.72 25.95 27.93
CA ALA A 302 -8.22 27.17 27.30
C ALA A 302 -9.20 27.84 26.31
N GLY A 303 -10.25 27.13 25.88
CA GLY A 303 -11.31 27.67 25.03
C GLY A 303 -10.86 28.05 23.62
N LEU A 304 -9.66 27.63 23.22
CA LEU A 304 -9.06 27.94 21.92
C LEU A 304 -10.00 27.54 20.78
N LEU A 305 -10.25 28.48 19.85
CA LEU A 305 -11.12 28.31 18.69
C LEU A 305 -12.53 27.76 18.99
N GLY A 306 -13.01 27.91 20.24
CA GLY A 306 -14.30 27.38 20.66
C GLY A 306 -14.31 25.85 20.77
N ASP A 307 -13.22 25.25 21.22
CA ASP A 307 -13.05 23.78 21.29
C ASP A 307 -14.14 23.04 22.07
N GLN A 308 -14.81 23.70 23.00
CA GLN A 308 -15.97 23.14 23.71
C GLN A 308 -17.31 23.70 23.22
N SER A 309 -17.37 24.99 22.85
CA SER A 309 -18.62 25.64 22.45
C SER A 309 -19.11 25.15 21.08
N VAL A 310 -18.20 24.98 20.11
CA VAL A 310 -18.54 24.58 18.74
C VAL A 310 -19.07 23.14 18.70
N PRO A 311 -18.41 22.12 19.28
CA PRO A 311 -18.97 20.76 19.28
C PRO A 311 -20.31 20.67 20.00
N ARG A 312 -20.49 21.36 21.13
CA ARG A 312 -21.76 21.37 21.88
C ARG A 312 -22.88 22.03 21.07
N TRP A 313 -22.59 23.16 20.43
CA TRP A 313 -23.55 23.84 19.57
C TRP A 313 -23.97 22.96 18.39
N LEU A 314 -23.01 22.34 17.69
CA LEU A 314 -23.29 21.42 16.59
C LEU A 314 -24.11 20.21 17.03
N ALA A 315 -23.78 19.63 18.20
CA ALA A 315 -24.53 18.50 18.76
C ALA A 315 -25.97 18.87 19.11
N GLY A 316 -26.21 20.09 19.60
CA GLY A 316 -27.55 20.60 19.93
C GLY A 316 -28.42 20.95 18.72
N HIS A 317 -27.83 21.14 17.53
CA HIS A 317 -28.54 21.56 16.31
C HIS A 317 -28.59 20.46 15.24
N ARG A 318 -28.45 19.19 15.62
CA ARG A 318 -28.43 18.08 14.66
C ARG A 318 -29.81 17.81 14.06
N THR A 319 -29.82 17.44 12.79
CA THR A 319 -31.03 17.01 12.08
C THR A 319 -30.75 15.71 11.30
N PRO A 320 -31.76 14.83 11.10
CA PRO A 320 -31.56 13.55 10.39
C PRO A 320 -30.98 13.71 8.98
N VAL A 321 -31.34 14.80 8.29
CA VAL A 321 -30.82 15.10 6.94
C VAL A 321 -29.33 15.46 7.02
N GLN A 322 -28.95 16.32 7.97
CA GLN A 322 -27.55 16.71 8.16
C GLN A 322 -26.70 15.55 8.68
N ASP A 323 -27.28 14.61 9.44
CA ASP A 323 -26.61 13.39 9.89
C ASP A 323 -26.16 12.54 8.68
N GLY A 324 -27.05 12.31 7.71
CA GLY A 324 -26.72 11.61 6.46
C GLY A 324 -25.70 12.35 5.60
N LEU A 325 -25.84 13.68 5.45
CA LEU A 325 -24.87 14.50 4.72
C LEU A 325 -23.48 14.51 5.38
N SER A 326 -23.43 14.56 6.71
CA SER A 326 -22.18 14.53 7.47
C SER A 326 -21.46 13.19 7.34
N GLU A 327 -22.20 12.09 7.22
CA GLU A 327 -21.62 10.77 6.97
C GLU A 327 -20.96 10.72 5.59
N PHE A 328 -21.66 11.17 4.55
CA PHE A 328 -21.09 11.28 3.21
C PHE A 328 -19.84 12.17 3.19
N ALA A 329 -19.93 13.34 3.83
CA ALA A 329 -18.81 14.28 3.96
C ALA A 329 -17.60 13.66 4.66
N SER A 330 -17.81 12.89 5.73
CA SER A 330 -16.73 12.20 6.44
C SER A 330 -16.16 11.01 5.62
N ARG A 331 -17.00 10.31 4.84
CA ARG A 331 -16.57 9.18 4.01
C ARG A 331 -15.60 9.61 2.91
N ILE A 332 -15.76 10.80 2.32
CA ILE A 332 -14.85 11.32 1.27
C ILE A 332 -13.39 11.32 1.74
N GLY A 333 -13.14 11.78 2.97
CA GLY A 333 -11.80 11.82 3.56
C GLY A 333 -11.36 10.49 4.18
N SER A 334 -12.11 9.41 4.02
CA SER A 334 -11.79 8.13 4.63
C SER A 334 -10.55 7.51 4.00
N THR A 335 -9.77 6.82 4.82
CA THR A 335 -8.51 6.16 4.42
C THR A 335 -8.65 5.32 3.14
N PRO A 336 -9.68 4.46 2.97
CA PRO A 336 -9.83 3.68 1.74
C PRO A 336 -10.02 4.54 0.48
N ILE A 337 -10.81 5.61 0.57
CA ILE A 337 -11.07 6.51 -0.57
C ILE A 337 -9.80 7.28 -0.92
N ILE A 338 -9.13 7.87 0.07
CA ILE A 338 -7.88 8.61 -0.15
C ILE A 338 -6.82 7.74 -0.83
N ILE A 339 -6.67 6.49 -0.42
CA ILE A 339 -5.70 5.57 -1.03
C ILE A 339 -6.09 5.23 -2.46
N ALA A 340 -7.36 4.91 -2.69
CA ALA A 340 -7.85 4.59 -4.03
C ALA A 340 -7.64 5.77 -4.98
N VAL A 341 -7.99 6.99 -4.57
CA VAL A 341 -7.81 8.21 -5.36
C VAL A 341 -6.33 8.53 -5.55
N SER A 342 -5.50 8.39 -4.51
CA SER A 342 -4.05 8.59 -4.62
C SER A 342 -3.42 7.62 -5.62
N ALA A 343 -3.75 6.33 -5.54
CA ALA A 343 -3.26 5.31 -6.46
C ALA A 343 -3.71 5.58 -7.89
N ALA A 344 -4.98 5.92 -8.09
CA ALA A 344 -5.53 6.28 -9.40
C ALA A 344 -4.87 7.54 -9.97
N ALA A 345 -4.69 8.58 -9.15
CA ALA A 345 -4.07 9.82 -9.58
C ALA A 345 -2.61 9.62 -9.95
N VAL A 346 -1.85 8.86 -9.15
CA VAL A 346 -0.46 8.52 -9.47
C VAL A 346 -0.39 7.73 -10.77
N ALA A 347 -1.23 6.70 -10.96
CA ALA A 347 -1.28 5.94 -12.21
C ALA A 347 -1.62 6.83 -13.42
N TRP A 348 -2.58 7.74 -13.27
CA TRP A 348 -2.99 8.69 -14.31
C TRP A 348 -1.89 9.69 -14.66
N ILE A 349 -1.27 10.31 -13.65
CA ILE A 349 -0.15 11.24 -13.81
C ILE A 349 0.98 10.56 -14.59
N LEU A 350 1.31 9.32 -14.25
CA LEU A 350 2.34 8.57 -14.97
C LEU A 350 1.96 8.23 -16.40
N ALA A 351 0.71 7.82 -16.63
CA ALA A 351 0.23 7.48 -17.95
C ALA A 351 0.27 8.69 -18.90
N VAL A 352 -0.10 9.87 -18.40
CA VAL A 352 -0.19 11.12 -19.17
C VAL A 352 1.17 11.81 -19.30
N THR A 353 1.89 11.99 -18.20
CA THR A 353 3.13 12.78 -18.19
C THR A 353 4.34 11.96 -18.59
N ARG A 354 4.30 10.63 -18.46
CA ARG A 354 5.45 9.73 -18.66
C ARG A 354 6.68 10.08 -17.82
N HIS A 355 6.49 10.85 -16.74
CA HIS A 355 7.55 11.30 -15.84
C HIS A 355 7.30 10.85 -14.41
N TRP A 356 8.33 10.32 -13.73
CA TRP A 356 8.21 9.79 -12.38
C TRP A 356 8.19 10.86 -11.29
N ARG A 357 8.77 12.04 -11.51
CA ARG A 357 8.87 13.12 -10.51
C ARG A 357 7.51 13.63 -10.01
N PRO A 358 6.52 13.95 -10.86
CA PRO A 358 5.16 14.31 -10.42
C PRO A 358 4.46 13.22 -9.61
N ALA A 359 4.67 11.94 -9.98
CA ALA A 359 4.15 10.81 -9.23
C ALA A 359 4.83 10.64 -7.87
N LEU A 360 6.16 10.77 -7.83
CA LEU A 360 6.92 10.75 -6.59
C LEU A 360 6.46 11.87 -5.65
N PHE A 361 6.16 13.06 -6.16
CA PHE A 361 5.63 14.16 -5.36
C PHE A 361 4.36 13.75 -4.61
N VAL A 362 3.37 13.14 -5.29
CA VAL A 362 2.16 12.65 -4.63
C VAL A 362 2.49 11.56 -3.60
N VAL A 363 3.35 10.60 -3.95
CA VAL A 363 3.73 9.51 -3.03
C VAL A 363 4.42 10.04 -1.77
N VAL A 364 5.36 10.98 -1.89
CA VAL A 364 6.07 11.58 -0.76
C VAL A 364 5.13 12.43 0.08
N VAL A 365 4.25 13.21 -0.54
CA VAL A 365 3.23 13.99 0.18
C VAL A 365 2.37 13.07 1.03
N MET A 366 1.81 12.00 0.45
CA MET A 366 0.93 11.08 1.16
C MET A 366 1.66 10.24 2.22
N THR A 367 2.91 9.81 1.94
CA THR A 367 3.71 9.03 2.90
C THR A 367 4.14 9.89 4.09
N GLY A 368 4.56 11.14 3.84
CA GLY A 368 4.90 12.05 4.92
C GLY A 368 3.70 12.47 5.76
N GLU A 369 2.53 12.68 5.13
CA GLU A 369 1.29 12.97 5.85
C GLU A 369 0.91 11.81 6.80
N ILE A 370 0.82 10.58 6.29
CA ILE A 370 0.40 9.44 7.13
C ILE A 370 1.41 9.15 8.24
N THR A 371 2.71 9.33 8.00
CA THR A 371 3.74 9.12 9.03
C THR A 371 3.74 10.23 10.08
N LEU A 372 3.59 11.50 9.69
CA LEU A 372 3.42 12.62 10.63
C LEU A 372 2.16 12.41 11.49
N PHE A 373 1.04 12.08 10.85
CA PHE A 373 -0.23 11.82 11.53
C PHE A 373 -0.09 10.68 12.55
N LEU A 374 0.43 9.52 12.13
CA LEU A 374 0.57 8.37 13.01
C LEU A 374 1.57 8.63 14.16
N ALA A 375 2.66 9.35 13.89
CA ALA A 375 3.62 9.70 14.93
C ALA A 375 2.98 10.60 16.00
N VAL A 376 2.31 11.69 15.59
CA VAL A 376 1.67 12.61 16.53
C VAL A 376 0.52 11.93 17.28
N VAL A 377 -0.34 11.17 16.60
CA VAL A 377 -1.50 10.52 17.25
C VAL A 377 -1.09 9.45 18.25
N SER A 378 0.10 8.86 18.10
CA SER A 378 0.65 7.84 19.01
C SER A 378 1.28 8.40 20.27
N LEU A 379 1.56 9.71 20.29
CA LEU A 379 2.25 10.41 21.38
C LEU A 379 1.36 11.44 22.06
N THR A 380 0.29 11.89 21.41
CA THR A 380 -0.64 12.90 21.93
C THR A 380 -1.94 12.22 22.35
N ASP A 381 -2.13 12.01 23.65
CA ASP A 381 -3.34 11.41 24.24
C ASP A 381 -4.49 12.43 24.41
N ARG A 382 -4.84 13.14 23.34
CA ARG A 382 -5.92 14.12 23.38
C ARG A 382 -7.30 13.45 23.36
N PRO A 383 -8.16 13.70 24.38
CA PRO A 383 -9.53 13.18 24.38
C PRO A 383 -10.36 13.82 23.27
N ARG A 384 -11.32 13.06 22.73
CA ARG A 384 -12.30 13.57 21.76
C ARG A 384 -13.33 14.49 22.43
N PRO A 385 -14.06 15.31 21.66
CA PRO A 385 -15.11 16.16 22.21
C PRO A 385 -16.13 15.37 23.06
N ASP A 386 -16.49 15.95 24.20
CA ASP A 386 -17.48 15.39 25.13
C ASP A 386 -18.92 15.74 24.69
N VAL A 387 -19.31 15.18 23.55
CA VAL A 387 -20.65 15.27 22.98
C VAL A 387 -21.07 13.90 22.43
N PRO A 388 -22.39 13.61 22.30
CA PRO A 388 -22.84 12.40 21.64
C PRO A 388 -22.22 12.28 20.25
N ARG A 389 -21.61 11.13 19.95
CA ARG A 389 -20.87 10.90 18.69
C ARG A 389 -21.75 10.10 17.73
N LEU A 390 -21.75 10.51 16.46
CA LEU A 390 -22.48 9.80 15.41
C LEU A 390 -21.66 8.64 14.80
N ASP A 391 -20.34 8.65 15.02
CA ASP A 391 -19.45 7.53 14.67
C ASP A 391 -19.15 6.67 15.92
N GLY A 392 -18.83 5.40 15.70
CA GLY A 392 -18.39 4.48 16.75
C GLY A 392 -17.06 4.90 17.40
N HIS A 393 -16.64 4.14 18.43
CA HIS A 393 -15.38 4.39 19.12
C HIS A 393 -14.19 4.13 18.18
N LEU A 394 -13.42 5.18 17.87
CA LEU A 394 -12.16 5.05 17.15
C LEU A 394 -11.01 4.81 18.14
N PRO A 395 -10.05 3.93 17.83
CA PRO A 395 -8.95 3.56 18.73
C PRO A 395 -7.82 4.62 18.80
N THR A 396 -7.95 5.75 18.11
CA THR A 396 -6.91 6.79 18.02
C THR A 396 -7.35 8.08 18.69
N SER A 397 -6.36 8.87 19.15
CA SER A 397 -6.53 10.24 19.65
C SER A 397 -7.29 11.17 18.69
N SER A 398 -7.84 12.28 19.22
CA SER A 398 -8.53 13.29 18.42
C SER A 398 -7.57 14.16 17.59
N TYR A 399 -6.31 14.30 18.03
CA TYR A 399 -5.37 15.27 17.47
C TYR A 399 -4.24 14.61 16.67
N PRO A 400 -3.92 15.10 15.45
CA PRO A 400 -4.76 15.90 14.56
C PRO A 400 -5.78 15.03 13.80
N SER A 401 -6.64 15.63 12.97
CA SER A 401 -7.60 14.90 12.12
C SER A 401 -6.95 14.36 10.84
N GLY A 402 -6.60 13.06 10.84
CA GLY A 402 -6.01 12.40 9.67
C GLY A 402 -6.89 12.42 8.41
N HIS A 403 -8.23 12.39 8.53
CA HIS A 403 -9.12 12.49 7.36
C HIS A 403 -8.96 13.83 6.64
N LEU A 404 -8.85 14.92 7.41
CA LEU A 404 -8.72 16.26 6.85
C LEU A 404 -7.30 16.48 6.30
N ALA A 405 -6.27 16.11 7.06
CA ALA A 405 -4.88 16.25 6.64
C ALA A 405 -4.62 15.53 5.31
N ALA A 406 -5.04 14.27 5.20
CA ALA A 406 -4.90 13.48 3.98
C ALA A 406 -5.69 14.07 2.79
N THR A 407 -6.89 14.62 3.04
CA THR A 407 -7.69 15.31 2.00
C THR A 407 -6.96 16.55 1.47
N ILE A 408 -6.45 17.41 2.34
CA ILE A 408 -5.70 18.62 1.94
C ILE A 408 -4.44 18.23 1.16
N CYS A 409 -3.68 17.27 1.66
CA CYS A 409 -2.45 16.79 1.03
C CYS A 409 -2.71 16.24 -0.38
N LEU A 410 -3.69 15.35 -0.54
CA LEU A 410 -4.00 14.73 -1.83
C LEU A 410 -4.49 15.77 -2.84
N TYR A 411 -5.59 16.46 -2.54
CA TYR A 411 -6.20 17.37 -3.52
C TYR A 411 -5.34 18.62 -3.74
N GLY A 412 -4.62 19.09 -2.72
CA GLY A 412 -3.61 20.14 -2.85
C GLY A 412 -2.45 19.74 -3.76
N ALA A 413 -1.92 18.52 -3.62
CA ALA A 413 -0.88 18.01 -4.51
C ALA A 413 -1.37 17.94 -5.97
N LEU A 414 -2.59 17.43 -6.21
CA LEU A 414 -3.18 17.37 -7.55
C LEU A 414 -3.40 18.77 -8.15
N ALA A 415 -3.89 19.72 -7.36
CA ALA A 415 -4.07 21.10 -7.78
C ALA A 415 -2.75 21.74 -8.20
N LEU A 416 -1.68 21.57 -7.40
CA LEU A 416 -0.34 22.09 -7.72
C LEU A 416 0.22 21.48 -9.02
N LEU A 417 0.06 20.17 -9.22
CA LEU A 417 0.52 19.49 -10.43
C LEU A 417 -0.24 19.97 -11.68
N VAL A 418 -1.56 20.14 -11.57
CA VAL A 418 -2.38 20.62 -12.70
C VAL A 418 -2.08 22.07 -13.02
N LEU A 419 -1.92 22.93 -12.00
CA LEU A 419 -1.50 24.33 -12.20
C LEU A 419 -0.13 24.43 -12.88
N ALA A 420 0.80 23.53 -12.55
CA ALA A 420 2.11 23.48 -13.17
C ALA A 420 2.11 22.90 -14.59
N GLY A 421 1.21 21.95 -14.89
CA GLY A 421 1.21 21.21 -16.16
C GLY A 421 0.28 21.75 -17.25
N THR A 422 -0.67 22.65 -16.94
CA THR A 422 -1.60 23.16 -17.96
C THR A 422 -2.02 24.62 -17.72
N ARG A 423 -2.27 25.33 -18.82
CA ARG A 423 -2.85 26.69 -18.82
C ARG A 423 -4.34 26.72 -19.19
N ARG A 424 -4.94 25.56 -19.46
CA ARG A 424 -6.35 25.46 -19.85
C ARG A 424 -7.28 25.85 -18.68
N TRP A 425 -8.47 26.34 -19.00
CA TRP A 425 -9.45 26.83 -18.02
C TRP A 425 -9.83 25.76 -16.97
N TRP A 426 -9.87 24.48 -17.36
CA TRP A 426 -10.25 23.37 -16.48
C TRP A 426 -9.26 23.15 -15.33
N ARG A 427 -8.07 23.78 -15.34
CA ARG A 427 -7.10 23.72 -14.23
C ARG A 427 -7.69 24.20 -12.90
N TRP A 428 -8.72 25.03 -12.96
CA TRP A 428 -9.42 25.53 -11.78
C TRP A 428 -10.33 24.49 -11.12
N VAL A 429 -10.68 23.39 -11.81
CA VAL A 429 -11.51 22.34 -11.22
C VAL A 429 -10.77 21.63 -10.07
N PRO A 430 -9.53 21.11 -10.24
CA PRO A 430 -8.76 20.57 -9.12
C PRO A 430 -8.47 21.58 -8.02
N VAL A 431 -8.26 22.86 -8.36
CA VAL A 431 -8.07 23.93 -7.37
C VAL A 431 -9.32 24.14 -6.53
N ALA A 432 -10.50 24.18 -7.16
CA ALA A 432 -11.78 24.27 -6.46
C ALA A 432 -11.99 23.04 -5.56
N LEU A 433 -11.70 21.84 -6.04
CA LEU A 433 -11.80 20.62 -5.23
C LEU A 433 -10.82 20.62 -4.04
N ALA A 434 -9.61 21.15 -4.22
CA ALA A 434 -8.63 21.28 -3.14
C ALA A 434 -9.05 22.25 -2.02
N VAL A 435 -10.06 23.10 -2.27
CA VAL A 435 -10.65 23.97 -1.25
C VAL A 435 -11.96 23.40 -0.72
N LEU A 436 -12.86 23.00 -1.62
CA LEU A 436 -14.20 22.55 -1.27
C LEU A 436 -14.20 21.24 -0.46
N LEU A 437 -13.38 20.25 -0.86
CA LEU A 437 -13.40 18.94 -0.22
C LEU A 437 -12.86 18.99 1.23
N PRO A 438 -11.74 19.67 1.54
CA PRO A 438 -11.34 19.85 2.94
C PRO A 438 -12.39 20.55 3.80
N VAL A 439 -13.11 21.54 3.27
CA VAL A 439 -14.18 22.23 4.01
C VAL A 439 -15.34 21.28 4.31
N ILE A 440 -15.76 20.50 3.31
CA ILE A 440 -16.82 19.48 3.46
C ILE A 440 -16.40 18.44 4.51
N VAL A 441 -15.18 17.91 4.41
CA VAL A 441 -14.64 16.92 5.35
C VAL A 441 -14.54 17.52 6.76
N ALA A 442 -13.99 18.73 6.91
CA ALA A 442 -13.87 19.41 8.20
C ALA A 442 -15.23 19.58 8.87
N TRP A 443 -16.23 20.07 8.13
CA TRP A 443 -17.60 20.17 8.63
C TRP A 443 -18.15 18.81 9.07
N GLY A 444 -18.02 17.77 8.26
CA GLY A 444 -18.48 16.42 8.61
C GLY A 444 -17.82 15.89 9.89
N ARG A 445 -16.52 16.12 10.08
CA ARG A 445 -15.78 15.68 11.28
C ARG A 445 -16.18 16.45 12.54
N LEU A 446 -16.41 17.76 12.43
CA LEU A 446 -16.89 18.60 13.54
C LEU A 446 -18.33 18.27 13.91
N TYR A 447 -19.24 18.21 12.93
CA TYR A 447 -20.67 17.95 13.13
C TYR A 447 -20.92 16.60 13.81
N ARG A 448 -20.16 15.56 13.44
CA ARG A 448 -20.25 14.22 14.02
C ARG A 448 -19.63 14.10 15.41
N GLY A 449 -19.05 15.17 15.95
CA GLY A 449 -18.46 15.22 17.29
C GLY A 449 -17.12 14.48 17.39
N MET A 450 -16.40 14.32 16.29
CA MET A 450 -15.20 13.48 16.26
C MET A 450 -13.91 14.24 16.57
N HIS A 451 -13.88 15.54 16.33
CA HIS A 451 -12.70 16.38 16.43
C HIS A 451 -13.08 17.77 16.97
N HIS A 452 -12.14 18.41 17.64
CA HIS A 452 -12.22 19.80 18.06
C HIS A 452 -11.81 20.74 16.91
N PRO A 453 -12.31 21.99 16.85
CA PRO A 453 -11.81 23.04 15.96
C PRO A 453 -10.27 23.16 15.88
N THR A 454 -9.56 23.04 17.00
CA THR A 454 -8.08 23.05 16.99
C THR A 454 -7.47 21.79 16.36
N ASP A 455 -8.12 20.62 16.41
CA ASP A 455 -7.67 19.42 15.67
C ASP A 455 -7.70 19.69 14.15
N ILE A 456 -8.74 20.39 13.70
CA ILE A 456 -8.92 20.82 12.30
C ILE A 456 -7.82 21.81 11.91
N ALA A 457 -7.57 22.83 12.73
CA ALA A 457 -6.52 23.81 12.50
C ALA A 457 -5.12 23.18 12.44
N ALA A 458 -4.83 22.24 13.34
CA ALA A 458 -3.57 21.49 13.33
C ALA A 458 -3.42 20.60 12.09
N SER A 459 -4.51 20.03 11.60
CA SER A 459 -4.49 19.24 10.35
C SER A 459 -4.17 20.11 9.14
N VAL A 460 -4.67 21.35 9.11
CA VAL A 460 -4.33 22.34 8.09
C VAL A 460 -2.85 22.71 8.20
N LEU A 461 -2.34 22.98 9.40
CA LEU A 461 -0.92 23.27 9.64
C LEU A 461 -0.02 22.14 9.14
N LEU A 462 -0.33 20.89 9.53
CA LEU A 462 0.38 19.69 9.07
C LEU A 462 0.42 19.65 7.54
N ALA A 463 -0.76 19.68 6.92
CA ALA A 463 -0.89 19.46 5.50
C ALA A 463 -0.24 20.58 4.68
N VAL A 464 -0.46 21.85 5.04
CA VAL A 464 0.14 22.99 4.32
C VAL A 464 1.65 22.99 4.46
N ALA A 465 2.18 22.86 5.69
CA ALA A 465 3.62 22.89 5.90
C ALA A 465 4.34 21.73 5.19
N TRP A 466 3.79 20.52 5.28
CA TRP A 466 4.35 19.35 4.62
C TRP A 466 4.24 19.42 3.10
N LEU A 467 3.07 19.81 2.56
CA LEU A 467 2.86 19.96 1.11
C LEU A 467 3.80 21.01 0.52
N THR A 468 4.00 22.13 1.20
CA THR A 468 4.95 23.18 0.79
C THR A 468 6.38 22.65 0.79
N ALA A 469 6.82 21.97 1.85
CA ALA A 469 8.15 21.38 1.90
C ALA A 469 8.36 20.37 0.76
N ALA A 470 7.42 19.45 0.57
CA ALA A 470 7.47 18.47 -0.51
C ALA A 470 7.54 19.13 -1.90
N TYR A 471 6.78 20.21 -2.11
CA TYR A 471 6.77 20.93 -3.39
C TYR A 471 8.11 21.63 -3.66
N LEU A 472 8.68 22.28 -2.65
CA LEU A 472 9.96 23.01 -2.76
C LEU A 472 11.16 22.08 -2.99
N PHE A 473 11.17 20.91 -2.35
CA PHE A 473 12.27 19.96 -2.44
C PHE A 473 12.18 19.02 -3.65
N ILE A 474 10.98 18.58 -4.05
CA ILE A 474 10.79 17.67 -5.19
C ILE A 474 10.70 18.45 -6.51
N ARG A 475 10.21 19.70 -6.48
CA ARG A 475 10.08 20.60 -7.63
C ARG A 475 9.38 19.95 -8.83
N PRO A 476 8.17 19.38 -8.65
CA PRO A 476 7.49 18.64 -9.71
C PRO A 476 7.18 19.51 -10.95
N ALA A 477 7.06 20.83 -10.77
CA ALA A 477 6.78 21.79 -11.83
C ALA A 477 7.92 21.96 -12.85
N VAL A 478 9.19 21.74 -12.46
CA VAL A 478 10.34 21.90 -13.38
C VAL A 478 10.24 20.92 -14.55
N VAL A 479 9.79 19.69 -14.27
CA VAL A 479 9.60 18.65 -15.29
C VAL A 479 8.38 18.93 -16.16
N LEU A 480 7.29 19.41 -15.56
CA LEU A 480 6.03 19.65 -16.26
C LEU A 480 6.07 20.92 -17.13
N ALA A 481 6.84 21.93 -16.73
CA ALA A 481 6.99 23.19 -17.46
C ALA A 481 8.05 23.13 -18.57
N GLY A 482 8.80 22.02 -18.72
CA GLY A 482 9.83 21.86 -19.74
C GLY A 482 11.02 22.81 -19.61
N VAL A 483 11.24 23.41 -18.43
CA VAL A 483 12.35 24.34 -18.19
C VAL A 483 13.62 23.52 -17.95
N PRO A 484 14.68 23.66 -18.77
CA PRO A 484 15.94 22.95 -18.53
C PRO A 484 16.49 23.31 -17.14
N GLU A 485 17.04 22.35 -16.39
CA GLU A 485 17.66 22.60 -15.06
C GLU A 485 18.92 23.50 -15.13
N ALA A 486 19.46 23.73 -16.33
CA ALA A 486 20.74 24.39 -16.60
C ALA A 486 20.79 25.93 -16.41
N PRO A 487 19.77 26.76 -16.76
CA PRO A 487 19.92 28.22 -16.77
C PRO A 487 20.00 28.82 -15.36
N LEU A 488 19.38 28.20 -14.36
CA LEU A 488 19.41 28.70 -12.97
C LEU A 488 20.74 28.42 -12.27
N ARG A 489 21.42 27.32 -12.61
CA ARG A 489 22.78 27.06 -12.13
C ARG A 489 23.77 28.03 -12.75
N LYS A 490 23.62 28.35 -14.03
CA LYS A 490 24.47 29.34 -14.72
C LYS A 490 24.28 30.75 -14.12
N ALA A 491 23.04 31.18 -13.92
CA ALA A 491 22.74 32.47 -13.28
C ALA A 491 23.30 32.56 -11.84
N ALA A 492 23.17 31.50 -11.04
CA ALA A 492 23.73 31.48 -9.68
C ALA A 492 25.27 31.42 -9.67
N HIS A 493 25.90 30.81 -10.67
CA HIS A 493 27.36 30.78 -10.81
C HIS A 493 27.91 32.11 -11.34
N GLU A 494 27.23 32.74 -12.28
CA GLU A 494 27.59 34.05 -12.85
C GLU A 494 27.46 35.16 -11.79
N ILE A 495 26.38 35.18 -10.99
CA ILE A 495 26.22 36.13 -9.88
C ILE A 495 27.30 35.91 -8.79
N ALA A 496 27.67 34.67 -8.50
CA ALA A 496 28.73 34.37 -7.54
C ALA A 496 30.14 34.75 -8.05
N HIS A 497 30.30 34.86 -9.37
CA HIS A 497 31.55 35.25 -10.02
C HIS A 497 31.65 36.77 -10.22
N GLU A 498 30.53 37.50 -10.27
CA GLU A 498 30.46 38.98 -10.31
C GLU A 498 30.62 39.62 -8.92
N ILE A 499 30.42 38.87 -7.84
CA ILE A 499 30.57 39.34 -6.45
C ILE A 499 32.00 39.09 -5.91
N ARG A 500 32.87 38.40 -6.67
CA ARG A 500 34.31 38.31 -6.42
C ARG A 500 35.06 39.24 -7.35
#